data_AF-A0AAW9BAS5-F1
#
_entry.id   AF-A0AAW9BAS5-F1
#
_cell.length_a   1.000
_cell.length_b   1.000
_cell.length_c   1.000
_cell.angle_alpha   90.00
_cell.angle_beta   90.00
_cell.angle_gamma   90.00
#
_symmetry.space_group_name_H-M   'P 1'
#
loop_
_entity.id
_entity.type
_entity.pdbx_description
1 polymer ?
#
loop_
_entity_poly.entity_id
_entity_poly.type
_entity_poly.pdbx_seq_one_letter_code
_entity_poly.pdbx_strand_id
1 'polypeptide(L)'
;KNMYSNLPDLWDDSLEGLDRYRYIINAFTRMRFCFSDGRLDMDCKLPPQEVTGDQLVPWFELPHRIPLEKTVLFGHWAALQGYIDEKVIGLDTGCVWGGSLTMIRWEDKQLFTQDALD
;
A
#
# COMPACT_ATOMS: atom_id res chain seq x y z
N LYS A 1 -2.15 5.77 23.12
CA LYS A 1 -1.38 4.54 23.42
C LYS A 1 -1.94 3.26 22.79
N ASN A 2 -3.21 3.20 22.39
CA ASN A 2 -3.84 1.94 21.92
C ASN A 2 -4.00 1.80 20.40
N MET A 3 -3.60 2.75 19.55
CA MET A 3 -3.83 2.64 18.09
C MET A 3 -2.76 1.86 17.31
N TYR A 4 -1.51 1.84 17.77
CA TYR A 4 -0.38 1.27 17.01
C TYR A 4 -0.15 -0.22 17.31
N SER A 5 -1.22 -1.01 17.28
CA SER A 5 -1.12 -2.48 17.29
C SER A 5 -1.13 -2.98 15.85
N ASN A 6 -0.44 -4.09 15.60
CA ASN A 6 -0.48 -4.78 14.30
C ASN A 6 -1.69 -5.73 14.19
N LEU A 7 -2.37 -6.02 15.30
CA LEU A 7 -3.60 -6.83 15.34
C LEU A 7 -4.85 -5.96 15.56
N PRO A 8 -6.01 -6.39 15.03
CA PRO A 8 -6.21 -7.55 14.16
C PRO A 8 -5.67 -7.33 12.74
N ASP A 9 -5.27 -8.41 12.07
CA ASP A 9 -4.67 -8.44 10.73
C ASP A 9 -5.63 -8.97 9.65
N LEU A 10 -6.74 -9.60 10.03
CA LEU A 10 -7.85 -9.98 9.15
C LEU A 10 -9.09 -9.13 9.42
N TRP A 11 -9.78 -8.71 8.37
CA TRP A 11 -11.08 -8.08 8.51
C TRP A 11 -12.14 -9.09 8.94
N ASP A 12 -12.95 -8.71 9.91
CA ASP A 12 -14.17 -9.41 10.28
C ASP A 12 -15.25 -8.35 10.53
N ASP A 13 -16.45 -8.53 9.96
CA ASP A 13 -17.55 -7.57 10.12
C ASP A 13 -18.01 -7.41 11.57
N SER A 14 -17.76 -8.42 12.41
CA SER A 14 -17.99 -8.40 13.86
C SER A 14 -16.95 -7.62 14.65
N LEU A 15 -15.88 -7.11 14.02
CA LEU A 15 -14.93 -6.22 14.69
C LEU A 15 -15.63 -4.95 15.16
N GLU A 16 -15.46 -4.64 16.45
CA GLU A 16 -16.01 -3.46 17.10
C GLU A 16 -14.93 -2.64 17.83
N GLY A 17 -15.28 -1.41 18.18
CA GLY A 17 -14.44 -0.54 19.02
C GLY A 17 -13.02 -0.36 18.48
N LEU A 18 -12.03 -0.48 19.38
CA LEU A 18 -10.63 -0.22 19.05
C LEU A 18 -10.06 -1.20 18.01
N ASP A 19 -10.50 -2.45 18.00
CA ASP A 19 -9.96 -3.45 17.07
C ASP A 19 -10.42 -3.17 15.64
N ARG A 20 -11.68 -2.76 15.46
CA ARG A 20 -12.18 -2.25 14.17
C ARG A 20 -11.37 -1.05 13.69
N TYR A 21 -11.16 -0.06 14.57
CA TYR A 21 -10.40 1.14 14.20
C TYR A 21 -8.93 0.84 13.89
N ARG A 22 -8.29 -0.08 14.62
CA ARG A 22 -6.91 -0.51 14.37
C ARG A 22 -6.78 -1.14 12.99
N TYR A 23 -7.67 -2.08 12.64
CA TYR A 23 -7.65 -2.71 11.33
C TYR A 23 -7.77 -1.65 10.22
N ILE A 24 -8.77 -0.77 10.32
CA ILE A 24 -9.03 0.29 9.34
C ILE A 24 -7.79 1.17 9.20
N ILE A 25 -7.20 1.64 10.30
CA ILE A 25 -5.98 2.46 10.26
C ILE A 25 -4.83 1.70 9.61
N ASN A 26 -4.59 0.44 9.98
CA ASN A 26 -3.54 -0.38 9.38
C ASN A 26 -3.75 -0.55 7.86
N ALA A 27 -4.96 -0.89 7.43
CA ALA A 27 -5.32 -1.05 6.03
C ALA A 27 -5.12 0.25 5.22
N PHE A 28 -5.61 1.40 5.72
CA PHE A 28 -5.57 2.65 4.96
C PHE A 28 -4.22 3.38 5.01
N THR A 29 -3.45 3.22 6.09
CA THR A 29 -2.26 4.06 6.33
C THR A 29 -0.95 3.31 6.38
N ARG A 30 -0.98 1.98 6.46
CA ARG A 30 0.23 1.18 6.72
C ARG A 30 0.41 -0.02 5.79
N MET A 31 -0.65 -0.49 5.14
CA MET A 31 -0.66 -1.68 4.28
C MET A 31 0.37 -1.61 3.15
N ARG A 32 1.04 -2.75 2.92
CA ARG A 32 1.95 -2.99 1.80
C ARG A 32 1.65 -4.35 1.20
N PHE A 33 2.06 -5.38 1.92
CA PHE A 33 1.84 -6.77 1.57
C PHE A 33 0.63 -7.34 2.32
N CYS A 34 0.09 -8.41 1.74
CA CYS A 34 -0.89 -9.27 2.37
C CYS A 34 -0.47 -10.73 2.21
N PHE A 35 -0.93 -11.57 3.11
CA PHE A 35 -0.92 -13.01 2.91
C PHE A 35 -1.98 -13.40 1.87
N SER A 36 -1.83 -14.57 1.24
CA SER A 36 -2.79 -15.05 0.22
C SER A 36 -4.22 -15.23 0.74
N ASP A 37 -4.41 -15.34 2.06
CA ASP A 37 -5.70 -15.39 2.74
C ASP A 37 -6.32 -13.99 3.03
N GLY A 38 -5.64 -12.91 2.64
CA GLY A 38 -6.10 -11.53 2.82
C GLY A 38 -5.68 -10.88 4.14
N ARG A 39 -4.92 -11.56 5.02
CA ARG A 39 -4.34 -10.93 6.20
C ARG A 39 -3.32 -9.87 5.83
N LEU A 40 -3.33 -8.76 6.56
CA LEU A 40 -2.34 -7.69 6.42
C LEU A 40 -0.99 -8.15 6.99
N ASP A 41 0.07 -7.97 6.20
CA ASP A 41 1.42 -8.02 6.74
C ASP A 41 1.87 -6.62 7.16
N MET A 42 2.34 -6.50 8.41
CA MET A 42 2.71 -5.22 9.03
C MET A 42 4.22 -5.07 9.25
N ASP A 43 5.00 -6.09 8.87
CA ASP A 43 6.42 -6.20 9.19
C ASP A 43 7.31 -6.03 7.95
N CYS A 44 6.93 -6.59 6.80
CA CYS A 44 7.70 -6.50 5.57
C CYS A 44 7.63 -5.10 4.95
N LYS A 45 8.81 -4.51 4.73
CA LYS A 45 8.98 -3.17 4.14
C LYS A 45 9.89 -3.17 2.92
N LEU A 46 10.26 -4.36 2.44
CA LEU A 46 11.16 -4.55 1.31
C LEU A 46 10.45 -4.24 -0.03
N PRO A 47 11.21 -4.00 -1.11
CA PRO A 47 10.69 -4.03 -2.46
C PRO A 47 10.11 -5.43 -2.78
N PRO A 48 9.01 -5.53 -3.57
CA PRO A 48 8.44 -6.84 -3.94
C PRO A 48 9.44 -7.83 -4.55
N GLN A 49 10.43 -7.34 -5.29
CA GLN A 49 11.45 -8.15 -5.97
C GLN A 49 12.44 -8.81 -4.99
N GLU A 50 12.53 -8.31 -3.75
CA GLU A 50 13.43 -8.85 -2.72
C GLU A 50 12.70 -9.78 -1.74
N VAL A 51 11.38 -9.91 -1.85
CA VAL A 51 10.61 -10.82 -1.01
C VAL A 51 10.85 -12.25 -1.50
N THR A 52 11.42 -13.08 -0.62
CA THR A 52 11.71 -14.49 -0.90
C THR A 52 10.69 -15.37 -0.20
N GLY A 53 9.90 -16.12 -0.98
CA GLY A 53 8.88 -17.05 -0.49
C GLY A 53 7.46 -16.69 -0.90
N ASP A 54 6.61 -17.70 -1.08
CA ASP A 54 5.29 -17.58 -1.75
C ASP A 54 4.17 -17.02 -0.87
N GLN A 55 4.49 -16.43 0.30
CA GLN A 55 3.47 -16.09 1.29
C GLN A 55 2.95 -14.65 1.19
N LEU A 56 3.78 -13.71 0.71
CA LEU A 56 3.43 -12.30 0.68
C LEU A 56 3.22 -11.82 -0.74
N VAL A 57 2.08 -11.19 -0.99
CA VAL A 57 1.75 -10.54 -2.26
C VAL A 57 1.49 -9.06 -2.01
N PRO A 58 1.86 -8.15 -2.94
CA PRO A 58 1.38 -6.78 -2.87
C PRO A 58 -0.15 -6.75 -2.77
N TRP A 59 -0.71 -5.87 -1.92
CA TRP A 59 -2.16 -5.86 -1.65
C TRP A 59 -3.03 -5.80 -2.92
N PHE A 60 -2.52 -5.15 -3.98
CA PHE A 60 -3.22 -4.98 -5.25
C PHE A 60 -3.21 -6.24 -6.13
N GLU A 61 -2.34 -7.21 -5.85
CA GLU A 61 -2.21 -8.50 -6.56
C GLU A 61 -2.89 -9.66 -5.82
N LEU A 62 -3.61 -9.39 -4.72
CA LEU A 62 -4.34 -10.41 -3.99
C LEU A 62 -5.31 -11.21 -4.90
N PRO A 63 -5.27 -12.56 -4.90
CA PRO A 63 -6.08 -13.39 -5.81
C PRO A 63 -7.59 -13.17 -5.70
N HIS A 64 -8.07 -12.83 -4.51
CA HIS A 64 -9.50 -12.62 -4.20
C HIS A 64 -9.82 -11.16 -3.93
N ARG A 65 -9.00 -10.23 -4.43
CA ARG A 65 -9.28 -8.80 -4.30
C ARG A 65 -10.60 -8.44 -4.96
N ILE A 66 -11.47 -7.77 -4.21
CA ILE A 66 -12.72 -7.22 -4.74
C ILE A 66 -12.37 -6.17 -5.82
N PRO A 67 -12.83 -6.34 -7.07
CA PRO A 67 -12.55 -5.38 -8.13
C PRO A 67 -13.24 -4.05 -7.82
N LEU A 68 -12.53 -2.96 -8.06
CA LEU A 68 -13.08 -1.61 -7.98
C LEU A 68 -13.32 -1.07 -9.38
N GLU A 69 -14.42 -0.33 -9.57
CA GLU A 69 -14.72 0.36 -10.84
C GLU A 69 -13.81 1.57 -11.10
N LYS A 70 -13.00 1.95 -10.11
CA LYS A 70 -12.12 3.13 -10.14
C LYS A 70 -10.66 2.70 -10.00
N THR A 71 -9.77 3.44 -10.65
CA THR A 71 -8.34 3.35 -10.41
C THR A 71 -8.01 3.86 -9.00
N VAL A 72 -7.21 3.11 -8.25
CA VAL A 72 -6.75 3.49 -6.91
C VAL A 72 -5.41 4.21 -7.01
N LEU A 73 -5.35 5.46 -6.55
CA LEU A 73 -4.08 6.18 -6.39
C LEU A 73 -3.64 6.06 -4.92
N PHE A 74 -2.39 5.69 -4.69
CA PHE A 74 -1.86 5.52 -3.34
C PHE A 74 -0.38 5.96 -3.23
N GLY A 75 0.11 6.02 -1.99
CA GLY A 75 1.51 6.31 -1.65
C GLY A 75 1.98 5.47 -0.47
N HIS A 76 2.81 6.04 0.41
CA HIS A 76 3.35 5.42 1.64
C HIS A 76 4.35 4.25 1.44
N TRP A 77 4.27 3.55 0.31
CA TRP A 77 5.16 2.43 0.00
C TRP A 77 6.33 2.83 -0.89
N ALA A 78 7.22 3.71 -0.40
CA ALA A 78 8.43 4.15 -1.10
C ALA A 78 9.32 3.01 -1.65
N ALA A 79 9.41 1.87 -0.96
CA ALA A 79 10.18 0.71 -1.42
C ALA A 79 9.63 0.07 -2.71
N LEU A 80 8.40 0.39 -3.11
CA LEU A 80 7.83 0.01 -4.40
C LEU A 80 8.40 0.86 -5.56
N GLN A 81 8.94 2.05 -5.26
CA GLN A 81 9.49 3.01 -6.22
C GLN A 81 8.49 3.48 -7.29
N GLY A 82 7.23 3.60 -6.90
CA GLY A 82 6.13 3.90 -7.82
C GLY A 82 5.63 2.67 -8.58
N TYR A 83 4.38 2.74 -9.04
CA TYR A 83 3.73 1.64 -9.77
C TYR A 83 2.63 2.21 -10.66
N ILE A 84 2.47 1.68 -11.88
CA ILE A 84 1.44 2.14 -12.81
C ILE A 84 0.84 0.96 -13.54
N ASP A 85 -0.46 0.73 -13.33
CA ASP A 85 -1.31 -0.07 -14.19
C ASP A 85 -2.68 0.62 -14.40
N GLU A 86 -3.63 -0.07 -15.03
CA GLU A 86 -4.97 0.48 -15.28
C GLU A 86 -5.83 0.67 -14.00
N LYS A 87 -5.60 -0.11 -12.95
CA LYS A 87 -6.43 -0.22 -11.74
C LYS A 87 -5.79 0.40 -10.50
N VAL A 88 -4.48 0.58 -10.47
CA VAL A 88 -3.67 0.95 -9.32
C VAL A 88 -2.46 1.78 -9.77
N ILE A 89 -2.26 2.92 -9.11
CA ILE A 89 -1.15 3.84 -9.36
C ILE A 89 -0.51 4.20 -8.01
N GLY A 90 0.74 3.78 -7.82
CA GLY A 90 1.59 4.16 -6.69
C GLY A 90 2.43 5.37 -7.05
N LEU A 91 2.22 6.48 -6.34
CA LEU A 91 2.93 7.75 -6.57
C LEU A 91 4.09 8.00 -5.60
N ASP A 92 4.24 7.16 -4.57
CA ASP A 92 5.35 7.28 -3.62
C ASP A 92 6.64 6.72 -4.22
N THR A 93 7.41 7.64 -4.79
CA THR A 93 8.74 7.42 -5.36
C THR A 93 9.87 7.83 -4.41
N GLY A 94 9.56 7.94 -3.10
CA GLY A 94 10.59 8.02 -2.05
C GLY A 94 11.39 9.31 -2.01
N CYS A 95 10.78 10.47 -2.31
CA CYS A 95 11.46 11.79 -2.32
C CYS A 95 12.34 12.04 -1.08
N VAL A 96 11.85 11.76 0.13
CA VAL A 96 12.62 12.02 1.38
C VAL A 96 13.81 11.07 1.56
N TRP A 97 13.87 9.98 0.78
CA TRP A 97 14.93 8.98 0.78
C TRP A 97 15.90 9.15 -0.39
N GLY A 98 15.91 10.32 -1.03
CA GLY A 98 16.77 10.62 -2.19
C GLY A 98 16.17 10.19 -3.53
N GLY A 99 14.90 9.75 -3.55
CA GLY A 99 14.15 9.55 -4.79
C GLY A 99 13.55 10.87 -5.31
N SER A 100 12.33 10.82 -5.82
CA SER A 100 11.65 11.99 -6.38
C SER A 100 10.26 12.17 -5.75
N LEU A 101 9.68 13.36 -5.89
CA LEU A 101 8.26 13.60 -5.71
C LEU A 101 7.57 13.43 -7.07
N THR A 102 6.56 12.55 -7.15
CA THR A 102 5.83 12.28 -8.40
C THR A 102 4.41 12.82 -8.34
N MET A 103 4.02 13.53 -9.40
CA MET A 103 2.66 14.02 -9.64
C MET A 103 2.11 13.39 -10.93
N ILE A 104 0.81 13.11 -10.95
CA ILE A 104 0.08 12.70 -12.14
C ILE A 104 -1.01 13.73 -12.46
N ARG A 105 -1.06 14.17 -13.73
CA ARG A 105 -2.24 14.88 -14.26
C ARG A 105 -3.24 13.84 -14.75
N TRP A 106 -4.46 13.87 -14.24
CA TRP A 106 -5.38 12.75 -14.40
C TRP A 106 -5.94 12.62 -15.82
N GLU A 107 -6.17 13.74 -16.50
CA GLU A 107 -6.84 13.83 -17.79
C GLU A 107 -6.10 13.09 -18.90
N ASP A 108 -4.77 13.15 -18.90
CA ASP A 108 -3.88 12.55 -19.90
C ASP A 108 -2.85 11.59 -19.30
N LYS A 109 -2.92 11.35 -17.98
CA LYS A 109 -1.98 10.53 -17.22
C LYS A 109 -0.53 11.01 -17.31
N GLN A 110 -0.29 12.28 -17.65
CA GLN A 110 1.07 12.81 -17.72
C GLN A 110 1.70 12.82 -16.33
N LEU A 111 2.91 12.25 -16.24
CA LEU A 111 3.72 12.28 -15.03
C LEU A 111 4.65 13.48 -15.01
N PHE A 112 4.84 14.03 -13.82
CA PHE A 112 5.81 15.06 -13.52
C PHE A 112 6.61 14.64 -12.30
N THR A 113 7.91 14.86 -12.31
CA THR A 113 8.81 14.51 -11.21
C THR A 113 9.67 15.70 -10.81
N GLN A 114 9.94 15.78 -9.51
CA GLN A 114 10.93 16.68 -8.93
C GLN A 114 11.85 15.83 -8.07
N ASP A 115 13.15 15.81 -8.39
CA ASP A 115 14.12 15.09 -7.57
C ASP A 115 14.24 15.73 -6.19
N ALA A 116 14.61 14.90 -5.20
CA ALA A 116 14.91 15.35 -3.86
C ALA A 116 15.89 16.54 -3.89
N LEU A 117 15.61 17.54 -3.07
CA LEU A 117 16.52 18.66 -2.87
C LEU A 117 17.54 18.27 -1.80
N ASP A 118 18.79 18.67 -2.01
CA ASP A 118 19.88 18.51 -1.04
C ASP A 118 19.64 19.29 0.26
#